data_AF-A0AA96UYL9-F1
#
_entry.id   AF-A0AA96UYL9-F1
#
_cell.length_a   1.000
_cell.length_b   1.000
_cell.length_c   1.000
_cell.angle_alpha   90.00
_cell.angle_beta   90.00
_cell.angle_gamma   90.00
#
_symmetry.space_group_name_H-M   'P 1'
#
loop_
_entity.id
_entity.type
_entity.pdbx_description
1 polymer ?
#
loop_
_entity_poly.entity_id
_entity_poly.type
_entity_poly.pdbx_seq_one_letter_code
_entity_poly.pdbx_strand_id
1 'polypeptide(L)'
;MEDPYTVPYKGIYAICDEDGKKAEIIEHSNCYGGACWSLHHYAKSPAVTNARAVGECIRYSVKIGPSTLELKSSVAAAGIESVICDDSKNEVQITYMGIGGGGIGATKCRAYADGVLRYDISEAGGGKTATGKIFVPKRKRVLIAIDDTDSCDEGATWTLTHNIGKAVSCEDAVYLSQALVQLYPVPEKTQNCMSTVLEFGCTTDAAKEKLIADIKELLLKYSVSENTGMLVYSGFEITDDLKEYSHLGRTMRVSREKMLETAQKNHVDIILDGNGVIGAMAAFAWFAQPVESVKPEFDVNSI
;
A
#
# COMPACT_ATOMS: atom_id res chain seq x y z
N MET A 1 19.41 -5.33 -26.20
CA MET A 1 18.72 -4.15 -25.64
C MET A 1 18.07 -3.42 -26.79
N GLU A 2 16.75 -3.25 -26.76
CA GLU A 2 15.99 -2.57 -27.83
C GLU A 2 15.82 -1.06 -27.57
N ASP A 3 15.58 -0.63 -26.32
CA ASP A 3 15.65 0.78 -25.90
C ASP A 3 16.58 0.92 -24.67
N PRO A 4 17.81 1.46 -24.82
CA PRO A 4 18.79 1.55 -23.74
C PRO A 4 18.53 2.70 -22.77
N TYR A 5 17.57 3.60 -23.05
CA TYR A 5 17.32 4.80 -22.24
C TYR A 5 16.02 4.74 -21.42
N THR A 6 15.22 3.70 -21.63
CA THR A 6 13.95 3.54 -20.92
C THR A 6 14.07 2.46 -19.85
N VAL A 7 13.66 2.79 -18.63
CA VAL A 7 13.55 1.85 -17.51
C VAL A 7 12.09 1.85 -17.05
N PRO A 8 11.25 0.94 -17.59
CA PRO A 8 9.85 0.85 -17.19
C PRO A 8 9.71 0.58 -15.69
N TYR A 9 8.70 1.17 -15.06
CA TYR A 9 8.35 0.82 -13.68
C TYR A 9 7.72 -0.58 -13.65
N LYS A 10 7.89 -1.30 -12.53
CA LYS A 10 7.23 -2.60 -12.31
C LYS A 10 5.71 -2.45 -12.16
N GLY A 11 5.23 -1.25 -11.80
CA GLY A 11 3.81 -0.97 -11.67
C GLY A 11 3.55 0.42 -11.12
N ILE A 12 2.44 1.03 -11.55
CA ILE A 12 1.95 2.30 -11.02
C ILE A 12 0.48 2.15 -10.68
N TYR A 13 0.14 2.42 -9.43
CA TYR A 13 -1.22 2.25 -8.90
C TYR A 13 -1.71 3.53 -8.22
N ALA A 14 -2.99 3.83 -8.37
CA ALA A 14 -3.64 4.97 -7.73
C ALA A 14 -4.77 4.49 -6.81
N ILE A 15 -4.60 4.75 -5.51
CA ILE A 15 -5.64 4.57 -4.50
C ILE A 15 -6.32 5.92 -4.30
N CYS A 16 -7.64 6.00 -4.45
CA CYS A 16 -8.39 7.24 -4.23
C CYS A 16 -9.17 7.17 -2.92
N ASP A 17 -9.35 8.34 -2.30
CA ASP A 17 -10.28 8.48 -1.19
C ASP A 17 -11.74 8.40 -1.67
N GLU A 18 -12.63 8.19 -0.72
CA GLU A 18 -14.06 8.01 -0.93
C GLU A 18 -14.71 9.29 -1.49
N ASP A 19 -14.16 10.45 -1.12
CA ASP A 19 -14.62 11.79 -1.51
C ASP A 19 -14.08 12.27 -2.87
N GLY A 20 -13.12 11.57 -3.47
CA GLY A 20 -12.47 11.97 -4.73
C GLY A 20 -11.62 13.24 -4.62
N LYS A 21 -11.10 13.55 -3.43
CA LYS A 21 -10.27 14.74 -3.14
C LYS A 21 -8.79 14.41 -2.99
N LYS A 22 -8.46 13.17 -2.65
CA LYS A 22 -7.09 12.72 -2.38
C LYS A 22 -6.81 11.40 -3.08
N ALA A 23 -5.55 11.19 -3.41
CA ALA A 23 -5.07 9.88 -3.82
C ALA A 23 -3.71 9.58 -3.19
N GLU A 24 -3.37 8.30 -3.13
CA GLU A 24 -2.00 7.83 -2.99
C GLU A 24 -1.57 7.18 -4.31
N ILE A 25 -0.53 7.73 -4.93
CA ILE A 25 0.12 7.14 -6.09
C ILE A 25 1.27 6.28 -5.57
N ILE A 26 1.28 5.00 -5.95
CA ILE A 26 2.27 4.01 -5.52
C ILE A 26 3.03 3.57 -6.76
N GLU A 27 4.31 3.93 -6.83
CA GLU A 27 5.19 3.62 -7.96
C GLU A 27 6.23 2.56 -7.56
N HIS A 28 6.19 1.40 -8.20
CA HIS A 28 7.17 0.33 -8.02
C HIS A 28 8.28 0.48 -9.06
N SER A 29 9.47 0.91 -8.64
CA SER A 29 10.56 1.20 -9.58
C SER A 29 11.44 -0.04 -9.86
N ASN A 30 11.94 -0.15 -11.10
CA ASN A 30 13.03 -1.07 -11.45
C ASN A 30 14.43 -0.47 -11.20
N CYS A 31 14.51 0.82 -10.86
CA CYS A 31 15.76 1.53 -10.60
C CYS A 31 15.63 2.36 -9.32
N TYR A 32 16.20 1.86 -8.22
CA TYR A 32 16.11 2.54 -6.92
C TYR A 32 16.78 3.92 -6.94
N GLY A 33 17.94 4.07 -7.59
CA GLY A 33 18.60 5.37 -7.73
C GLY A 33 17.74 6.41 -8.47
N GLY A 34 17.05 5.98 -9.55
CA GLY A 34 16.07 6.80 -10.25
C GLY A 34 14.86 7.13 -9.39
N ALA A 35 14.39 6.17 -8.58
CA ALA A 35 13.28 6.36 -7.65
C ALA A 35 13.61 7.41 -6.57
N CYS A 36 14.82 7.38 -6.00
CA CYS A 36 15.28 8.39 -5.03
C CYS A 36 15.35 9.79 -5.65
N TRP A 37 15.82 9.89 -6.90
CA TRP A 37 15.83 11.15 -7.64
C TRP A 37 14.40 11.66 -7.89
N SER A 38 13.49 10.78 -8.35
CA SER A 38 12.08 11.11 -8.51
C SER A 38 11.44 11.54 -7.20
N LEU A 39 11.66 10.83 -6.09
CA LEU A 39 11.17 11.22 -4.77
C LEU A 39 11.60 12.65 -4.42
N HIS A 40 12.89 12.96 -4.55
CA HIS A 40 13.40 14.29 -4.22
C HIS A 40 12.75 15.42 -5.04
N HIS A 41 12.58 15.24 -6.36
CA HIS A 41 12.01 16.28 -7.21
C HIS A 41 10.49 16.34 -7.16
N TYR A 42 9.82 15.19 -7.21
CA TYR A 42 8.36 15.11 -7.32
C TYR A 42 7.68 15.51 -6.01
N ALA A 43 8.33 15.31 -4.86
CA ALA A 43 7.85 15.80 -3.56
C ALA A 43 7.63 17.32 -3.51
N LYS A 44 8.23 18.08 -4.45
CA LYS A 44 8.08 19.54 -4.55
C LYS A 44 6.90 19.96 -5.42
N SER A 45 6.18 19.01 -6.01
CA SER A 45 5.06 19.32 -6.91
C SER A 45 3.89 19.89 -6.10
N PRO A 46 3.19 20.93 -6.58
CA PRO A 46 2.07 21.53 -5.84
C PRO A 46 0.93 20.57 -5.50
N ALA A 47 0.71 19.55 -6.33
CA ALA A 47 -0.28 18.51 -6.10
C ALA A 47 0.11 17.55 -4.95
N VAL A 48 1.40 17.42 -4.62
CA VAL A 48 1.90 16.44 -3.64
C VAL A 48 1.86 17.03 -2.23
N THR A 49 1.19 16.34 -1.31
CA THR A 49 1.10 16.72 0.11
C THR A 49 2.09 15.97 0.98
N ASN A 50 2.46 14.75 0.59
CA ASN A 50 3.45 13.93 1.27
C ASN A 50 4.12 12.99 0.26
N ALA A 51 5.40 12.67 0.48
CA ALA A 51 6.12 11.73 -0.36
C ALA A 51 7.10 10.93 0.49
N ARG A 52 7.11 9.60 0.31
CA ARG A 52 7.98 8.70 1.08
C ARG A 52 8.39 7.48 0.28
N ALA A 53 9.52 6.89 0.65
CA ALA A 53 9.93 5.57 0.19
C ALA A 53 9.41 4.50 1.16
N VAL A 54 8.85 3.42 0.63
CA VAL A 54 8.43 2.24 1.38
C VAL A 54 8.98 1.01 0.66
N GLY A 55 10.11 0.49 1.14
CA GLY A 55 10.85 -0.56 0.44
C GLY A 55 11.29 -0.12 -0.95
N GLU A 56 10.90 -0.88 -1.98
CA GLU A 56 11.18 -0.56 -3.40
C GLU A 56 10.18 0.43 -4.03
N CYS A 57 9.18 0.87 -3.28
CA CYS A 57 8.11 1.73 -3.78
C CYS A 57 8.30 3.17 -3.36
N ILE A 58 7.95 4.11 -4.23
CA ILE A 58 7.74 5.52 -3.86
C ILE A 58 6.25 5.77 -3.78
N ARG A 59 5.82 6.39 -2.69
CA ARG A 59 4.42 6.73 -2.43
C ARG A 59 4.25 8.23 -2.35
N TYR A 60 3.32 8.75 -3.13
CA TYR A 60 2.95 10.16 -3.16
C TYR A 60 1.51 10.31 -2.71
N SER A 61 1.28 10.97 -1.57
CA SER A 61 -0.04 11.49 -1.24
C SER A 61 -0.27 12.77 -2.03
N VAL A 62 -1.38 12.83 -2.75
CA VAL A 62 -1.68 13.92 -3.69
C VAL A 62 -3.10 14.44 -3.51
N LYS A 63 -3.29 15.72 -3.82
CA LYS A 63 -4.61 16.32 -4.03
C LYS A 63 -5.09 15.98 -5.44
N ILE A 64 -6.33 15.52 -5.56
CA ILE A 64 -6.99 15.34 -6.84
C ILE A 64 -7.46 16.72 -7.34
N GLY A 65 -7.15 17.01 -8.60
CA GLY A 65 -7.51 18.25 -9.27
C GLY A 65 -6.40 18.74 -10.21
N PRO A 66 -6.72 19.78 -11.00
CA PRO A 66 -5.71 20.47 -11.79
C PRO A 66 -4.72 21.19 -10.87
N SER A 67 -3.46 21.22 -11.26
CA SER A 67 -2.45 22.09 -10.67
C SER A 67 -1.46 22.52 -11.75
N THR A 68 -0.69 23.58 -11.49
CA THR A 68 0.33 24.06 -12.42
C THR A 68 1.70 23.77 -11.84
N LEU A 69 2.52 23.00 -12.57
CA LEU A 69 3.87 22.66 -12.15
C LEU A 69 4.90 23.54 -12.84
N GLU A 70 5.66 24.29 -12.05
CA GLU A 70 6.80 25.04 -12.54
C GLU A 70 8.08 24.21 -12.43
N LEU A 71 8.70 23.93 -13.57
CA LEU A 71 9.93 23.16 -13.63
C LEU A 71 11.15 24.07 -13.57
N LYS A 72 12.15 23.66 -12.78
CA LYS A 72 13.43 24.34 -12.66
C LYS A 72 14.57 23.34 -12.71
N SER A 73 15.43 23.44 -13.72
CA SER A 73 16.60 22.59 -13.90
C SER A 73 17.40 22.44 -12.60
N SER A 74 17.80 21.20 -12.30
CA SER A 74 18.55 20.81 -11.10
C SER A 74 17.86 21.02 -9.74
N VAL A 75 16.70 21.68 -9.66
CA VAL A 75 16.01 21.99 -8.38
C VAL A 75 14.65 21.29 -8.30
N ALA A 76 13.83 21.47 -9.32
CA ALA A 76 12.51 20.88 -9.51
C ALA A 76 12.41 20.45 -10.98
N ALA A 77 13.29 19.54 -11.39
CA ALA A 77 13.47 19.20 -12.80
C ALA A 77 12.36 18.27 -13.34
N ALA A 78 11.54 17.70 -12.47
CA ALA A 78 10.38 16.88 -12.82
C ALA A 78 9.39 16.79 -11.64
N GLY A 79 8.14 16.44 -11.93
CA GLY A 79 7.10 16.32 -10.91
C GLY A 79 5.75 15.85 -11.45
N ILE A 80 4.76 15.86 -10.56
CA ILE A 80 3.35 15.55 -10.84
C ILE A 80 2.62 16.87 -11.03
N GLU A 81 2.18 17.15 -12.25
CA GLU A 81 1.42 18.37 -12.57
C GLU A 81 -0.03 18.25 -12.10
N SER A 82 -0.70 17.14 -12.41
CA SER A 82 -2.12 17.01 -12.07
C SER A 82 -2.52 15.55 -11.90
N VAL A 83 -3.55 15.35 -11.09
CA VAL A 83 -4.17 14.05 -10.87
C VAL A 83 -5.67 14.23 -11.00
N ILE A 84 -6.28 13.62 -12.01
CA ILE A 84 -7.71 13.80 -12.32
C ILE A 84 -8.39 12.45 -12.26
N CYS A 85 -9.48 12.37 -11.50
CA CYS A 85 -10.32 11.18 -11.43
C CYS A 85 -11.46 11.29 -12.45
N ASP A 86 -11.62 10.27 -13.29
CA ASP A 86 -12.76 10.12 -14.20
C ASP A 86 -13.63 8.96 -13.71
N ASP A 87 -14.64 9.28 -12.90
CA ASP A 87 -15.55 8.29 -12.32
C ASP A 87 -16.39 7.56 -13.38
N SER A 88 -16.61 8.16 -14.56
CA SER A 88 -17.37 7.52 -15.64
C SER A 88 -16.63 6.34 -16.27
N LYS A 89 -15.30 6.34 -16.16
CA LYS A 89 -14.42 5.28 -16.68
C LYS A 89 -13.74 4.46 -15.58
N ASN A 90 -13.90 4.86 -14.31
CA ASN A 90 -13.17 4.32 -13.17
C ASN A 90 -11.64 4.42 -13.38
N GLU A 91 -11.18 5.57 -13.91
CA GLU A 91 -9.78 5.82 -14.25
C GLU A 91 -9.23 7.03 -13.50
N VAL A 92 -7.92 7.02 -13.24
CA VAL A 92 -7.15 8.14 -12.74
C VAL A 92 -6.13 8.54 -13.80
N GLN A 93 -6.23 9.76 -14.29
CA GLN A 93 -5.20 10.39 -15.11
C GLN A 93 -4.15 11.01 -14.21
N ILE A 94 -2.88 10.62 -14.41
CA ILE A 94 -1.74 11.24 -13.74
C ILE A 94 -0.90 11.93 -14.82
N THR A 95 -0.73 13.25 -14.69
CA THR A 95 0.10 14.04 -15.59
C THR A 95 1.43 14.34 -14.92
N TYR A 96 2.50 13.86 -15.54
CA TYR A 96 3.87 14.12 -15.15
C TYR A 96 4.52 15.10 -16.10
N MET A 97 5.45 15.90 -15.59
CA MET A 97 6.30 16.73 -16.43
C MET A 97 7.76 16.62 -16.00
N GLY A 98 8.67 16.85 -16.94
CA GLY A 98 10.10 16.89 -16.65
C GLY A 98 10.91 17.59 -17.73
N ILE A 99 12.09 18.09 -17.36
CA ILE A 99 13.05 18.72 -18.28
C ILE A 99 14.24 17.79 -18.49
N GLY A 100 14.70 17.69 -19.75
CA GLY A 100 15.89 16.92 -20.10
C GLY A 100 15.74 15.44 -19.74
N GLY A 101 16.69 14.90 -18.97
CA GLY A 101 16.63 13.50 -18.51
C GLY A 101 15.41 13.20 -17.63
N GLY A 102 14.95 14.17 -16.85
CA GLY A 102 13.71 14.04 -16.05
C GLY A 102 12.48 13.85 -16.93
N GLY A 103 12.50 14.36 -18.16
CA GLY A 103 11.43 14.17 -19.15
C GLY A 103 11.29 12.72 -19.61
N ILE A 104 12.39 11.96 -19.72
CA ILE A 104 12.34 10.51 -20.04
C ILE A 104 11.63 9.75 -18.92
N GLY A 105 11.96 10.07 -17.66
CA GLY A 105 11.29 9.53 -16.49
C GLY A 105 9.81 9.88 -16.41
N ALA A 106 9.46 11.13 -16.74
CA ALA A 106 8.08 11.62 -16.75
C ALA A 106 7.23 11.05 -17.90
N THR A 107 7.86 10.49 -18.94
CA THR A 107 7.19 9.95 -20.13
C THR A 107 7.35 8.44 -20.21
N LYS A 108 8.31 7.96 -21.01
CA LYS A 108 8.47 6.55 -21.39
C LYS A 108 8.59 5.60 -20.20
N CYS A 109 9.36 5.96 -19.17
CA CYS A 109 9.56 5.08 -18.01
C CYS A 109 8.25 4.77 -17.27
N ARG A 110 7.32 5.74 -17.20
CA ARG A 110 6.02 5.54 -16.55
C ARG A 110 4.95 5.02 -17.51
N ALA A 111 4.99 5.41 -18.77
CA ALA A 111 4.03 5.01 -19.79
C ALA A 111 3.96 3.49 -20.00
N TYR A 112 5.07 2.78 -19.82
CA TYR A 112 5.17 1.33 -20.01
C TYR A 112 5.12 0.54 -18.70
N ALA A 113 4.65 1.15 -17.61
CA ALA A 113 4.52 0.46 -16.34
C ALA A 113 3.30 -0.46 -16.32
N ASP A 114 3.38 -1.58 -15.59
CA ASP A 114 2.20 -2.40 -15.33
C ASP A 114 1.12 -1.57 -14.60
N GLY A 115 -0.15 -1.86 -14.89
CA GLY A 115 -1.29 -1.12 -14.37
C GLY A 115 -1.65 0.15 -15.14
N VAL A 116 -0.84 0.56 -16.13
CA VAL A 116 -1.18 1.64 -17.08
C VAL A 116 -2.07 1.08 -18.20
N LEU A 117 -3.28 1.62 -18.31
CA LEU A 117 -4.25 1.25 -19.34
C LEU A 117 -3.89 1.85 -20.71
N ARG A 118 -3.44 3.11 -20.67
CA ARG A 118 -3.09 3.93 -21.85
C ARG A 118 -2.29 5.13 -21.41
N TYR A 119 -1.62 5.78 -22.36
CA TYR A 119 -0.79 6.95 -22.13
C TYR A 119 -0.84 7.92 -23.30
N ASP A 120 -0.46 9.17 -23.03
CA ASP A 120 -0.22 10.24 -24.01
C ASP A 120 1.08 10.93 -23.60
N ILE A 121 2.12 10.81 -24.43
CA ILE A 121 3.47 11.30 -24.12
C ILE A 121 3.99 12.22 -25.21
N SER A 122 4.61 13.32 -24.80
CA SER A 122 5.37 14.17 -25.71
C SER A 122 6.75 13.57 -26.01
N GLU A 123 7.45 14.16 -26.99
CA GLU A 123 8.87 13.90 -27.17
C GLU A 123 9.66 14.31 -25.91
N ALA A 124 10.73 13.58 -25.60
CA ALA A 124 11.52 13.76 -24.37
C ALA A 124 13.03 13.65 -24.63
N GLY A 125 13.83 14.26 -23.75
CA GLY A 125 15.30 14.28 -23.84
C GLY A 125 15.88 15.59 -24.41
N GLY A 126 17.21 15.68 -24.46
CA GLY A 126 17.92 16.79 -25.13
C GLY A 126 17.63 18.20 -24.60
N GLY A 127 17.30 18.34 -23.31
CA GLY A 127 16.98 19.63 -22.68
C GLY A 127 15.53 20.10 -22.86
N LYS A 128 14.68 19.37 -23.60
CA LYS A 128 13.26 19.69 -23.80
C LYS A 128 12.46 19.50 -22.51
N THR A 129 11.40 20.27 -22.37
CA THR A 129 10.31 19.95 -21.43
C THR A 129 9.43 18.87 -22.06
N ALA A 130 9.14 17.83 -21.30
CA ALA A 130 8.29 16.73 -21.71
C ALA A 130 7.13 16.54 -20.74
N THR A 131 6.00 16.12 -21.27
CA THR A 131 4.79 15.80 -20.52
C THR A 131 4.38 14.37 -20.82
N GLY A 132 4.09 13.60 -19.78
CA GLY A 132 3.54 12.26 -19.90
C GLY A 132 2.28 12.13 -19.08
N LYS A 133 1.18 11.79 -19.75
CA LYS A 133 -0.09 11.43 -19.12
C LYS A 133 -0.20 9.93 -19.15
N ILE A 134 -0.45 9.33 -18.00
CA ILE A 134 -0.84 7.92 -17.90
C ILE A 134 -2.24 7.83 -17.31
N PHE A 135 -2.92 6.75 -17.65
CA PHE A 135 -4.26 6.46 -17.15
C PHE A 135 -4.22 5.08 -16.50
N VAL A 136 -4.55 5.03 -15.21
CA VAL A 136 -4.55 3.82 -14.40
C VAL A 136 -5.94 3.59 -13.81
N PRO A 137 -6.34 2.36 -13.48
CA PRO A 137 -7.62 2.14 -12.79
C PRO A 137 -7.66 2.84 -11.44
N LYS A 138 -8.80 3.47 -11.13
CA LYS A 138 -9.13 3.96 -9.79
C LYS A 138 -9.29 2.75 -8.86
N ARG A 139 -8.61 2.77 -7.71
CA ARG A 139 -8.67 1.67 -6.73
C ARG A 139 -9.12 2.16 -5.35
N LYS A 140 -9.85 1.31 -4.65
CA LYS A 140 -10.14 1.42 -3.22
C LYS A 140 -9.10 0.63 -2.44
N ARG A 141 -8.67 1.16 -1.28
CA ARG A 141 -7.77 0.44 -0.37
C ARG A 141 -8.54 -0.63 0.40
N VAL A 142 -7.95 -1.82 0.45
CA VAL A 142 -8.43 -2.94 1.26
C VAL A 142 -7.26 -3.44 2.08
N LEU A 143 -7.40 -3.42 3.40
CA LEU A 143 -6.44 -3.95 4.35
C LEU A 143 -6.95 -5.29 4.88
N ILE A 144 -6.07 -6.29 4.88
CA ILE A 144 -6.38 -7.64 5.34
C ILE A 144 -5.36 -7.98 6.42
N ALA A 145 -5.80 -7.99 7.67
CA ALA A 145 -4.95 -8.30 8.81
C ALA A 145 -5.13 -9.77 9.22
N ILE A 146 -4.02 -10.45 9.44
CA ILE A 146 -3.97 -11.89 9.67
C ILE A 146 -2.93 -12.18 10.75
N ASP A 147 -3.28 -13.09 11.65
CA ASP A 147 -2.48 -13.48 12.81
C ASP A 147 -2.80 -14.91 13.24
N ASP A 148 -1.88 -15.51 13.99
CA ASP A 148 -2.01 -16.85 14.58
C ASP A 148 -2.26 -17.94 13.53
N THR A 149 -1.36 -18.08 12.55
CA THR A 149 -1.45 -19.11 11.50
C THR A 149 -0.43 -20.24 11.65
N ASP A 150 0.53 -20.07 12.54
CA ASP A 150 1.63 -20.98 12.84
C ASP A 150 1.52 -21.59 14.24
N SER A 151 2.36 -22.58 14.52
CA SER A 151 2.49 -23.24 15.82
C SER A 151 3.93 -23.15 16.33
N CYS A 152 4.23 -23.75 17.49
CA CYS A 152 5.61 -23.85 17.97
C CYS A 152 6.50 -24.76 17.11
N ASP A 153 5.90 -25.67 16.33
CA ASP A 153 6.61 -26.72 15.59
C ASP A 153 6.62 -26.47 14.07
N GLU A 154 5.64 -25.73 13.54
CA GLU A 154 5.44 -25.56 12.10
C GLU A 154 4.88 -24.18 11.74
N GLY A 155 5.40 -23.64 10.63
CA GLY A 155 4.87 -22.45 9.98
C GLY A 155 5.52 -21.15 10.42
N ALA A 156 5.16 -20.07 9.72
CA ALA A 156 5.47 -18.70 10.10
C ALA A 156 4.48 -17.76 9.44
N THR A 157 3.66 -17.06 10.23
CA THR A 157 2.56 -16.23 9.73
C THR A 157 2.99 -15.27 8.62
N TRP A 158 4.12 -14.60 8.75
CA TRP A 158 4.58 -13.63 7.74
C TRP A 158 4.88 -14.22 6.38
N THR A 159 5.50 -15.41 6.33
CA THR A 159 5.84 -16.07 5.07
C THR A 159 4.57 -16.55 4.37
N LEU A 160 3.66 -17.15 5.13
CA LEU A 160 2.40 -17.67 4.62
C LEU A 160 1.57 -16.53 4.02
N THR A 161 1.36 -15.44 4.76
CA THR A 161 0.52 -14.34 4.30
C THR A 161 1.15 -13.56 3.15
N HIS A 162 2.48 -13.44 3.11
CA HIS A 162 3.19 -12.86 1.95
C HIS A 162 2.98 -13.68 0.67
N ASN A 163 3.15 -15.00 0.77
CA ASN A 163 3.01 -15.91 -0.37
C ASN A 163 1.57 -15.98 -0.86
N ILE A 164 0.60 -16.03 0.06
CA ILE A 164 -0.82 -15.92 -0.27
C ILE A 164 -1.09 -14.59 -0.99
N GLY A 165 -0.64 -13.47 -0.43
CA GLY A 165 -0.87 -12.15 -1.02
C GLY A 165 -0.32 -12.02 -2.44
N LYS A 166 0.87 -12.58 -2.70
CA LYS A 166 1.44 -12.68 -4.05
C LYS A 166 0.61 -13.58 -4.97
N ALA A 167 0.16 -14.74 -4.49
CA ALA A 167 -0.54 -15.72 -5.30
C ALA A 167 -1.94 -15.25 -5.76
N VAL A 168 -2.63 -14.46 -4.94
CA VAL A 168 -3.98 -13.94 -5.24
C VAL A 168 -3.96 -12.60 -5.98
N SER A 169 -2.80 -11.92 -6.03
CA SER A 169 -2.68 -10.62 -6.67
C SER A 169 -3.01 -10.70 -8.16
N CYS A 170 -3.89 -9.80 -8.62
CA CYS A 170 -4.25 -9.68 -10.03
C CYS A 170 -4.48 -8.21 -10.41
N GLU A 171 -4.79 -7.93 -11.68
CA GLU A 171 -4.96 -6.56 -12.20
C GLU A 171 -6.05 -5.77 -11.46
N ASP A 172 -7.13 -6.46 -11.08
CA ASP A 172 -8.28 -5.88 -10.37
C ASP A 172 -8.11 -5.82 -8.85
N ALA A 173 -7.15 -6.55 -8.28
CA ALA A 173 -6.87 -6.63 -6.85
C ALA A 173 -5.35 -6.76 -6.63
N VAL A 174 -4.65 -5.62 -6.70
CA VAL A 174 -3.19 -5.61 -6.70
C VAL A 174 -2.65 -5.67 -5.27
N TYR A 175 -1.68 -6.55 -5.01
CA TYR A 175 -0.96 -6.61 -3.74
C TYR A 175 0.10 -5.51 -3.67
N LEU A 176 -0.06 -4.57 -2.72
CA LEU A 176 0.73 -3.34 -2.65
C LEU A 176 1.84 -3.40 -1.60
N SER A 177 1.54 -3.93 -0.40
CA SER A 177 2.52 -4.01 0.66
C SER A 177 2.13 -5.03 1.75
N GLN A 178 3.12 -5.37 2.58
CA GLN A 178 2.93 -6.05 3.85
C GLN A 178 3.64 -5.27 4.94
N ALA A 179 3.02 -5.20 6.11
CA ALA A 179 3.70 -4.79 7.33
C ALA A 179 3.65 -5.94 8.34
N LEU A 180 4.78 -6.09 9.03
CA LEU A 180 5.01 -7.02 10.11
C LEU A 180 4.94 -6.22 11.41
N VAL A 181 4.03 -6.58 12.33
CA VAL A 181 3.72 -5.75 13.49
C VAL A 181 4.13 -6.47 14.76
N GLN A 182 5.13 -5.92 15.45
CA GLN A 182 5.56 -6.41 16.74
C GLN A 182 4.53 -6.03 17.81
N LEU A 183 3.88 -7.03 18.41
CA LEU A 183 2.86 -6.84 19.44
C LEU A 183 3.43 -7.05 20.83
N TYR A 184 2.67 -6.62 21.84
CA TYR A 184 2.98 -6.87 23.25
C TYR A 184 3.00 -8.38 23.53
N PRO A 185 4.08 -8.95 24.10
CA PRO A 185 4.18 -10.39 24.34
C PRO A 185 3.10 -10.89 25.29
N VAL A 186 2.48 -12.02 24.93
CA VAL A 186 1.45 -12.68 25.73
C VAL A 186 1.75 -14.18 25.84
N PRO A 187 1.42 -14.83 26.97
CA PRO A 187 1.68 -16.27 27.16
C PRO A 187 1.04 -17.18 26.11
N GLU A 188 -0.04 -16.74 25.48
CA GLU A 188 -0.84 -17.52 24.55
C GLU A 188 -0.25 -17.60 23.13
N LYS A 189 0.88 -16.92 22.85
CA LYS A 189 1.47 -16.83 21.50
C LYS A 189 2.83 -17.49 21.35
N THR A 190 3.22 -17.71 20.09
CA THR A 190 4.57 -18.13 19.70
C THR A 190 5.61 -17.08 20.14
N GLN A 191 6.89 -17.47 20.13
CA GLN A 191 8.00 -16.74 20.74
C GLN A 191 8.10 -15.25 20.35
N ASN A 192 7.65 -14.87 19.15
CA ASN A 192 7.85 -13.51 18.63
C ASN A 192 6.61 -12.60 18.72
N CYS A 193 5.44 -13.11 19.15
CA CYS A 193 4.20 -12.34 19.33
C CYS A 193 3.97 -11.26 18.24
N MET A 194 3.74 -11.68 17.01
CA MET A 194 3.78 -10.81 15.85
C MET A 194 2.59 -11.07 14.92
N SER A 195 2.06 -9.99 14.35
CA SER A 195 0.90 -10.01 13.45
C SER A 195 1.25 -9.41 12.09
N THR A 196 0.37 -9.59 11.10
CA THR A 196 0.57 -9.09 9.73
C THR A 196 -0.62 -8.31 9.23
N VAL A 197 -0.35 -7.29 8.42
CA VAL A 197 -1.36 -6.62 7.59
C VAL A 197 -0.89 -6.60 6.14
N LEU A 198 -1.75 -7.06 5.25
CA LEU A 198 -1.60 -6.99 3.80
C LEU A 198 -2.40 -5.80 3.28
N GLU A 199 -1.83 -5.04 2.35
CA GLU A 199 -2.50 -3.92 1.68
C GLU A 199 -2.76 -4.29 0.22
N PHE A 200 -4.00 -4.09 -0.22
CA PHE A 200 -4.43 -4.27 -1.59
C PHE A 200 -5.12 -3.03 -2.15
N GLY A 201 -5.03 -2.87 -3.47
CA GLY A 201 -5.82 -1.91 -4.24
C GLY A 201 -6.83 -2.62 -5.14
N CYS A 202 -8.12 -2.47 -4.85
CA CYS A 202 -9.18 -3.14 -5.60
C CYS A 202 -9.91 -2.16 -6.54
N THR A 203 -10.16 -2.56 -7.78
CA THR A 203 -10.87 -1.74 -8.79
C THR A 203 -12.39 -1.76 -8.61
N THR A 204 -12.93 -2.84 -8.04
CA THR A 204 -14.36 -3.05 -7.83
C THR A 204 -14.65 -3.78 -6.51
N ASP A 205 -15.89 -3.70 -6.02
CA ASP A 205 -16.31 -4.45 -4.84
C ASP A 205 -16.35 -5.97 -5.10
N ALA A 206 -16.67 -6.41 -6.33
CA ALA A 206 -16.60 -7.82 -6.70
C ALA A 206 -15.15 -8.37 -6.68
N ALA A 207 -14.18 -7.57 -7.13
CA ALA A 207 -12.76 -7.95 -7.04
C ALA A 207 -12.30 -8.09 -5.58
N LYS A 208 -12.75 -7.17 -4.71
CA LYS A 208 -12.52 -7.24 -3.25
C LYS A 208 -13.12 -8.50 -2.65
N GLU A 209 -14.39 -8.82 -2.94
CA GLU A 209 -15.05 -10.02 -2.41
C GLU A 209 -14.33 -11.30 -2.84
N LYS A 210 -13.94 -11.39 -4.12
CA LYS A 210 -13.14 -12.51 -4.62
C LYS A 210 -11.79 -12.62 -3.92
N LEU A 211 -11.06 -11.50 -3.76
CA LEU A 211 -9.79 -11.44 -3.05
C LEU A 211 -9.92 -12.01 -1.62
N ILE A 212 -10.95 -11.57 -0.89
CA ILE A 212 -11.20 -12.03 0.49
C ILE A 212 -11.49 -13.53 0.51
N ALA A 213 -12.30 -14.03 -0.42
CA ALA A 213 -12.62 -15.45 -0.53
C ALA A 213 -11.38 -16.30 -0.84
N ASP A 214 -10.56 -15.90 -1.81
CA ASP A 214 -9.35 -16.62 -2.19
C ASP A 214 -8.33 -16.67 -1.04
N ILE A 215 -8.12 -15.56 -0.33
CA ILE A 215 -7.23 -15.52 0.84
C ILE A 215 -7.76 -16.43 1.95
N LYS A 216 -9.06 -16.38 2.24
CA LYS A 216 -9.69 -17.24 3.23
C LYS A 216 -9.49 -18.72 2.90
N GLU A 217 -9.72 -19.12 1.64
CA GLU A 217 -9.54 -20.51 1.20
C GLU A 217 -8.09 -20.97 1.40
N LEU A 218 -7.12 -20.14 1.03
CA LEU A 218 -5.70 -20.46 1.18
C LEU A 218 -5.28 -20.53 2.65
N LEU A 219 -5.81 -19.66 3.51
CA LEU A 219 -5.57 -19.73 4.96
C LEU A 219 -6.16 -21.01 5.56
N LEU A 220 -7.40 -21.37 5.21
CA LEU A 220 -8.02 -22.63 5.66
C LEU A 220 -7.25 -23.87 5.19
N LYS A 221 -6.56 -23.78 4.05
CA LYS A 221 -5.77 -24.87 3.49
C LYS A 221 -4.38 -25.01 4.11
N TYR A 222 -3.71 -23.90 4.41
CA TYR A 222 -2.28 -23.89 4.74
C TYR A 222 -1.95 -23.40 6.15
N SER A 223 -2.88 -22.74 6.83
CA SER A 223 -2.70 -22.45 8.26
C SER A 223 -2.71 -23.76 9.06
N VAL A 224 -1.86 -23.83 10.07
CA VAL A 224 -1.79 -24.97 11.00
C VAL A 224 -2.38 -24.64 12.37
N SER A 225 -2.99 -23.45 12.52
CA SER A 225 -3.60 -22.99 13.78
C SER A 225 -5.12 -22.85 13.67
N GLU A 226 -5.83 -23.49 14.60
CA GLU A 226 -7.27 -23.32 14.82
C GLU A 226 -7.64 -21.91 15.33
N ASN A 227 -6.65 -21.12 15.76
CA ASN A 227 -6.84 -19.76 16.25
C ASN A 227 -6.64 -18.69 15.17
N THR A 228 -6.50 -19.09 13.89
CA THR A 228 -6.32 -18.16 12.77
C THR A 228 -7.36 -17.03 12.81
N GLY A 229 -6.86 -15.80 12.92
CA GLY A 229 -7.66 -14.60 12.81
C GLY A 229 -7.49 -13.96 11.44
N MET A 230 -8.58 -13.57 10.80
CA MET A 230 -8.55 -12.78 9.56
C MET A 230 -9.60 -11.67 9.63
N LEU A 231 -9.14 -10.42 9.53
CA LEU A 231 -9.98 -9.23 9.57
C LEU A 231 -9.78 -8.40 8.30
N VAL A 232 -10.83 -7.72 7.85
CA VAL A 232 -10.79 -6.85 6.68
C VAL A 232 -11.28 -5.45 7.02
N TYR A 233 -10.53 -4.45 6.59
CA TYR A 233 -10.90 -3.04 6.67
C TYR A 233 -10.79 -2.41 5.28
N SER A 234 -11.86 -1.73 4.84
CA SER A 234 -11.84 -0.93 3.60
C SER A 234 -11.93 0.54 3.96
N GLY A 235 -10.92 1.30 3.58
CA GLY A 235 -10.87 2.74 3.84
C GLY A 235 -9.57 3.36 3.37
N PHE A 236 -9.63 4.61 2.91
CA PHE A 236 -8.42 5.35 2.53
C PHE A 236 -7.53 5.64 3.74
N GLU A 237 -8.07 6.17 4.84
CA GLU A 237 -7.33 6.39 6.08
C GLU A 237 -7.78 5.41 7.16
N ILE A 238 -6.90 5.10 8.11
CA ILE A 238 -7.28 4.39 9.33
C ILE A 238 -7.93 5.37 10.30
N THR A 239 -9.05 4.96 10.90
CA THR A 239 -9.77 5.75 11.91
C THR A 239 -8.95 5.91 13.19
N ASP A 240 -9.25 6.95 13.98
CA ASP A 240 -8.53 7.17 15.23
C ASP A 240 -8.78 6.05 16.26
N ASP A 241 -9.96 5.44 16.26
CA ASP A 241 -10.26 4.27 17.10
C ASP A 241 -9.39 3.05 16.74
N LEU A 242 -9.16 2.80 15.43
CA LEU A 242 -8.28 1.71 14.98
C LEU A 242 -6.81 2.02 15.26
N LYS A 243 -6.38 3.29 15.18
CA LYS A 243 -5.04 3.71 15.62
C LYS A 243 -4.84 3.44 17.11
N GLU A 244 -5.78 3.88 17.94
CA GLU A 244 -5.73 3.67 19.39
C GLU A 244 -5.64 2.17 19.72
N TYR A 245 -6.51 1.35 19.12
CA TYR A 245 -6.45 -0.10 19.29
C TYR A 245 -5.10 -0.69 18.85
N SER A 246 -4.59 -0.26 17.70
CA SER A 246 -3.31 -0.72 17.17
C SER A 246 -2.12 -0.36 18.06
N HIS A 247 -2.17 0.77 18.77
CA HIS A 247 -1.17 1.13 19.79
C HIS A 247 -1.33 0.30 21.07
N LEU A 248 -2.56 0.06 21.52
CA LEU A 248 -2.82 -0.78 22.69
C LEU A 248 -2.26 -2.20 22.50
N GLY A 249 -2.49 -2.81 21.33
CA GLY A 249 -1.97 -4.15 21.02
C GLY A 249 -0.44 -4.25 20.99
N ARG A 250 0.28 -3.12 20.92
CA ARG A 250 1.74 -3.06 20.98
C ARG A 250 2.29 -2.71 22.36
N THR A 251 1.44 -2.34 23.32
CA THR A 251 1.87 -1.86 24.65
C THR A 251 1.31 -2.68 25.80
N MET A 252 0.20 -3.39 25.59
CA MET A 252 -0.43 -4.21 26.62
C MET A 252 -1.29 -5.33 26.03
N ARG A 253 -1.72 -6.25 26.90
CA ARG A 253 -2.71 -7.28 26.55
C ARG A 253 -4.10 -6.65 26.40
N VAL A 254 -4.76 -6.92 25.27
CA VAL A 254 -6.10 -6.42 24.94
C VAL A 254 -7.15 -7.54 25.04
N SER A 255 -8.35 -7.22 25.51
CA SER A 255 -9.45 -8.19 25.60
C SER A 255 -10.15 -8.40 24.26
N ARG A 256 -10.74 -9.59 24.08
CA ARG A 256 -11.59 -9.90 22.91
C ARG A 256 -12.83 -9.03 22.86
N GLU A 257 -13.41 -8.67 24.01
CA GLU A 257 -14.57 -7.76 24.09
C GLU A 257 -14.23 -6.39 23.47
N LYS A 258 -13.12 -5.78 23.88
CA LYS A 258 -12.65 -4.52 23.31
C LYS A 258 -12.40 -4.63 21.80
N MET A 259 -11.87 -5.77 21.35
CA MET A 259 -11.69 -6.06 19.92
C MET A 259 -13.02 -6.03 19.16
N LEU A 260 -14.04 -6.74 19.66
CA LEU A 260 -15.37 -6.81 19.03
C LEU A 260 -16.05 -5.44 18.99
N GLU A 261 -15.99 -4.68 20.09
CA GLU A 261 -16.53 -3.31 20.17
C GLU A 261 -15.87 -2.40 19.14
N THR A 262 -14.53 -2.41 19.07
CA THR A 262 -13.77 -1.61 18.09
C THR A 262 -14.08 -2.05 16.66
N ALA A 263 -14.19 -3.36 16.40
CA ALA A 263 -14.53 -3.90 15.08
C ALA A 263 -15.88 -3.38 14.59
N GLN A 264 -16.90 -3.51 15.44
CA GLN A 264 -18.27 -3.08 15.14
C GLN A 264 -18.35 -1.58 14.87
N LYS A 265 -17.69 -0.76 15.71
CA LYS A 265 -17.67 0.70 15.57
C LYS A 265 -17.02 1.17 14.26
N ASN A 266 -16.06 0.41 13.75
CA ASN A 266 -15.25 0.79 12.59
C ASN A 266 -15.58 0.02 11.31
N HIS A 267 -16.65 -0.77 11.31
CA HIS A 267 -17.06 -1.61 10.17
C HIS A 267 -15.93 -2.53 9.68
N VAL A 268 -15.19 -3.13 10.62
CA VAL A 268 -14.20 -4.16 10.33
C VAL A 268 -14.91 -5.51 10.19
N ASP A 269 -14.72 -6.17 9.06
CA ASP A 269 -15.29 -7.48 8.80
C ASP A 269 -14.42 -8.58 9.44
N ILE A 270 -15.04 -9.44 10.24
CA ILE A 270 -14.40 -10.63 10.83
C ILE A 270 -14.65 -11.82 9.91
N ILE A 271 -13.61 -12.32 9.24
CA ILE A 271 -13.71 -13.39 8.22
C ILE A 271 -13.38 -14.76 8.81
N LEU A 272 -12.35 -14.82 9.66
CA LEU A 272 -11.98 -15.98 10.48
C LEU A 272 -11.86 -15.49 11.93
N ASP A 273 -12.65 -16.09 12.83
CA ASP A 273 -12.88 -15.61 14.20
C ASP A 273 -12.07 -16.39 15.26
N GLY A 274 -10.90 -16.92 14.88
CA GLY A 274 -9.95 -17.50 15.83
C GLY A 274 -9.32 -16.43 16.73
N ASN A 275 -8.66 -16.81 17.83
CA ASN A 275 -8.11 -15.83 18.79
C ASN A 275 -7.09 -14.83 18.18
N GLY A 276 -6.49 -15.15 17.03
CA GLY A 276 -5.63 -14.25 16.26
C GLY A 276 -6.29 -12.91 15.91
N VAL A 277 -7.63 -12.80 15.90
CA VAL A 277 -8.34 -11.54 15.61
C VAL A 277 -7.88 -10.36 16.49
N ILE A 278 -7.44 -10.63 17.73
CA ILE A 278 -6.96 -9.58 18.65
C ILE A 278 -5.69 -8.93 18.10
N GLY A 279 -4.70 -9.74 17.70
CA GLY A 279 -3.47 -9.18 17.16
C GLY A 279 -3.56 -8.81 15.68
N ALA A 280 -4.45 -9.45 14.91
CA ALA A 280 -4.80 -8.98 13.56
C ALA A 280 -5.36 -7.55 13.61
N MET A 281 -6.32 -7.27 14.50
CA MET A 281 -6.88 -5.92 14.66
C MET A 281 -5.80 -4.89 14.99
N ALA A 282 -4.82 -5.27 15.80
CA ALA A 282 -3.73 -4.38 16.19
C ALA A 282 -2.75 -4.04 15.05
N ALA A 283 -2.83 -4.73 13.90
CA ALA A 283 -1.92 -4.52 12.77
C ALA A 283 -2.39 -3.39 11.83
N PHE A 284 -3.68 -3.04 11.83
CA PHE A 284 -4.26 -2.16 10.79
C PHE A 284 -3.56 -0.81 10.65
N ALA A 285 -3.26 -0.12 11.76
CA ALA A 285 -2.66 1.22 11.70
C ALA A 285 -1.23 1.23 11.12
N TRP A 286 -0.60 0.06 11.02
CA TRP A 286 0.81 -0.08 10.65
C TRP A 286 1.03 -0.47 9.18
N PHE A 287 -0.04 -0.53 8.38
CA PHE A 287 0.07 -0.75 6.94
C PHE A 287 1.04 0.26 6.29
N ALA A 288 1.84 -0.19 5.33
CA ALA A 288 2.86 0.63 4.67
C ALA A 288 3.81 1.37 5.65
N GLN A 289 4.02 0.87 6.87
CA GLN A 289 5.01 1.36 7.85
C GLN A 289 5.95 0.24 8.33
N PRO A 290 6.60 -0.51 7.41
CA PRO A 290 7.32 -1.74 7.76
C PRO A 290 8.57 -1.53 8.61
N VAL A 291 9.08 -0.29 8.72
CA VAL A 291 10.26 0.04 9.55
C VAL A 291 9.85 0.35 10.98
N GLU A 292 8.73 1.06 11.15
CA GLU A 292 8.21 1.48 12.45
C GLU A 292 7.49 0.33 13.15
N SER A 293 6.76 -0.49 12.40
CA SER A 293 5.88 -1.54 12.91
C SER A 293 6.61 -2.68 13.62
N VAL A 294 7.88 -2.91 13.29
CA VAL A 294 8.71 -3.99 13.85
C VAL A 294 9.44 -3.59 15.14
N LYS A 295 9.44 -2.31 15.51
CA LYS A 295 10.12 -1.83 16.71
C LYS A 295 9.27 -2.14 17.95
N PRO A 296 9.79 -2.73 19.03
CA PRO A 296 9.01 -2.87 20.26
C PRO A 296 8.59 -1.51 20.84
N GLU A 297 7.36 -1.40 21.35
CA GLU A 297 6.86 -0.24 22.11
C GLU A 297 6.70 -0.53 23.61
N PHE A 298 7.14 -1.71 24.05
CA PHE A 298 7.18 -2.15 25.45
C PHE A 298 8.62 -2.18 25.96
N ASP A 299 8.79 -2.16 27.28
CA ASP A 299 10.12 -2.29 27.89
C ASP A 299 10.67 -3.70 27.64
N VAL A 300 11.67 -3.78 26.77
CA VAL A 300 12.36 -5.01 26.40
C VAL A 300 13.11 -5.67 27.57
N ASN A 301 13.31 -4.94 28.68
CA ASN A 301 13.94 -5.48 29.89
C ASN A 301 12.94 -6.02 30.91
N SER A 302 11.63 -5.86 30.66
CA SER A 302 10.55 -6.27 31.57
C SER A 302 9.95 -7.65 31.26
N ILE A 303 10.49 -8.34 30.25
CA ILE A 303 10.01 -9.62 29.69
C ILE A 303 11.17 -10.60 29.70
#